data_AF-A0AA36D4F2-F1
#
_entry.id   AF-A0AA36D4F2-F1
#
_cell.length_a   1.000
_cell.length_b   1.000
_cell.length_c   1.000
_cell.angle_alpha   90.00
_cell.angle_beta   90.00
_cell.angle_gamma   90.00
#
_symmetry.space_group_name_H-M   'P 1'
#
loop_
_entity.id
_entity.type
_entity.pdbx_description
1 polymer ?
#
loop_
_entity_poly.entity_id
_entity_poly.type
_entity_poly.pdbx_seq_one_letter_code
_entity_poly.pdbx_strand_id
1 'polypeptide(L)'
;MRPIDLYRFCQKKNEAGSLRAVQALESGANWTYLAVAREPIDRFLSGFTDKCIKEQKRGPHKCYNCMGNLTCFINKQYERTLQYARGSLTAIGYEDIHFYPQSWHVAWIATQMRDGRTGHATHRSLERQRVEAELKADPKLMTMLTRMFYYDFLLFGFPLPEIQS
;
A
#
# COMPACT_ATOMS: atom_id res chain seq x y z
N MET A 1 29.96 -15.53 4.28
CA MET A 1 29.15 -14.42 3.75
C MET A 1 29.24 -13.27 4.73
N ARG A 2 29.64 -12.06 4.29
CA ARG A 2 29.69 -10.88 5.16
C ARG A 2 28.25 -10.36 5.40
N PRO A 3 27.93 -9.85 6.60
CA PRO A 3 26.65 -9.20 6.83
C PRO A 3 26.56 -7.98 5.91
N ILE A 4 25.43 -7.83 5.21
CA ILE A 4 25.14 -6.56 4.53
C ILE A 4 24.79 -5.58 5.66
N ASP A 5 25.73 -4.71 6.00
CA ASP A 5 25.39 -3.52 6.77
C ASP A 5 24.35 -2.74 5.95
N LEU A 6 23.12 -2.70 6.45
CA LEU A 6 22.04 -1.89 5.92
C LEU A 6 22.34 -0.41 6.20
N TYR A 7 23.33 0.13 5.48
CA TYR A 7 23.60 1.56 5.47
C TYR A 7 22.43 2.27 4.81
N ARG A 8 21.50 2.77 5.62
CA ARG A 8 20.36 3.55 5.14
C ARG A 8 20.86 4.95 4.82
N PHE A 9 21.36 5.12 3.59
CA PHE A 9 22.05 6.31 3.09
C PHE A 9 21.40 7.64 3.49
N CYS A 10 20.06 7.72 3.45
CA CYS A 10 19.32 8.95 3.76
C CYS A 10 18.90 9.11 5.23
N GLN A 11 19.10 8.11 6.09
CA GLN A 11 18.52 8.09 7.44
C GLN A 11 18.93 9.33 8.25
N LYS A 12 17.95 10.08 8.75
CA LYS A 12 18.14 11.30 9.57
C LYS A 12 18.92 12.46 8.90
N LYS A 13 19.21 12.40 7.61
CA LYS A 13 19.90 13.48 6.88
C LYS A 13 18.92 14.41 6.16
N ASN A 14 18.14 13.85 5.24
CA ASN A 14 17.18 14.58 4.39
C ASN A 14 15.80 13.92 4.45
N GLU A 15 15.33 13.64 5.66
CA GLU A 15 14.08 12.94 5.91
C GLU A 15 13.14 13.82 6.70
N ALA A 16 12.01 14.16 6.11
CA ALA A 16 10.91 14.84 6.77
C ALA A 16 9.67 13.95 6.75
N GLY A 17 8.91 14.00 7.85
CA GLY A 17 7.60 13.36 7.97
C GLY A 17 6.43 14.31 7.64
N SER A 18 6.69 15.46 7.01
CA SER A 18 5.68 16.40 6.50
C SER A 18 6.27 17.31 5.43
N LEU A 19 5.44 17.69 4.45
CA LEU A 19 5.81 18.72 3.47
C LEU A 19 6.16 20.04 4.17
N ARG A 20 5.50 20.34 5.28
CA ARG A 20 5.81 21.51 6.12
C ARG A 20 7.22 21.40 6.71
N ALA A 21 7.62 20.22 7.18
CA ALA A 21 8.97 19.98 7.65
C ALA A 21 9.99 20.00 6.50
N VAL A 22 9.64 19.56 5.29
CA VAL A 22 10.49 19.75 4.09
C VAL A 22 10.69 21.23 3.80
N GLN A 23 9.62 22.02 3.77
CA GLN A 23 9.68 23.47 3.55
C GLN A 23 10.48 24.20 4.64
N ALA A 24 10.45 23.71 5.88
CA ALA A 24 11.23 24.26 6.97
C ALA A 24 12.72 23.89 6.89
N LEU A 25 13.08 22.75 6.28
CA LEU A 25 14.47 22.34 6.09
C LEU A 25 15.20 23.19 5.04
N GLU A 26 14.48 23.72 4.06
CA GLU A 26 15.06 24.38 2.89
C GLU A 26 14.11 25.50 2.43
N SER A 27 14.31 26.70 3.00
CA SER A 27 13.50 27.88 2.70
C SER A 27 14.01 28.59 1.44
N GLY A 28 13.10 28.83 0.48
CA GLY A 28 13.40 29.64 -0.72
C GLY A 28 13.88 28.86 -1.96
N ALA A 29 13.95 27.53 -1.91
CA ALA A 29 14.24 26.71 -3.10
C ALA A 29 13.02 26.53 -4.00
N ASN A 30 13.22 26.53 -5.32
CA ASN A 30 12.20 26.11 -6.27
C ASN A 30 12.18 24.58 -6.35
N TRP A 31 11.13 23.96 -5.80
CA TRP A 31 11.06 22.51 -5.63
C TRP A 31 10.49 21.80 -6.84
N THR A 32 11.18 20.76 -7.28
CA THR A 32 10.57 19.73 -8.13
C THR A 32 10.10 18.58 -7.24
N TYR A 33 8.79 18.35 -7.19
CA TYR A 33 8.23 17.22 -6.46
C TYR A 33 8.34 15.95 -7.29
N LEU A 34 9.02 14.94 -6.75
CA LEU A 34 9.06 13.60 -7.31
C LEU A 34 8.26 12.66 -6.40
N ALA A 35 7.38 11.86 -7.00
CA ALA A 35 6.70 10.77 -6.32
C ALA A 35 7.16 9.44 -6.92
N VAL A 36 7.36 8.43 -6.07
CA VAL A 36 7.67 7.07 -6.50
C VAL A 36 6.39 6.24 -6.41
N ALA A 37 5.88 5.83 -7.56
CA ALA A 37 4.81 4.84 -7.65
C ALA A 37 5.40 3.42 -7.58
N ARG A 38 4.58 2.46 -7.14
CA ARG A 38 4.95 1.04 -7.08
C ARG A 38 3.92 0.25 -7.86
N GLU A 39 4.34 -0.87 -8.45
CA GLU A 39 3.43 -1.76 -9.15
C GLU A 39 2.26 -2.15 -8.21
N PRO A 40 0.99 -2.05 -8.66
CA PRO A 40 -0.15 -2.13 -7.75
C PRO A 40 -0.30 -3.47 -7.00
N ILE A 41 -0.04 -4.61 -7.67
CA ILE A 41 -0.12 -5.92 -7.01
C ILE A 41 0.99 -6.06 -5.96
N ASP A 42 2.21 -5.65 -6.29
CA ASP A 42 3.36 -5.66 -5.41
C ASP A 42 3.15 -4.78 -4.16
N ARG A 43 2.55 -3.60 -4.35
CA ARG A 43 2.11 -2.71 -3.27
C ARG A 43 1.09 -3.41 -2.38
N PHE A 44 0.04 -4.01 -2.96
CA PHE A 44 -0.98 -4.73 -2.20
C PHE A 44 -0.36 -5.88 -1.38
N LEU A 45 0.45 -6.74 -1.99
CA LEU A 45 1.12 -7.86 -1.32
C LEU A 45 2.01 -7.38 -0.16
N SER A 46 2.73 -6.28 -0.38
CA SER A 46 3.55 -5.65 0.65
C SER A 46 2.71 -5.16 1.82
N GLY A 47 1.61 -4.48 1.53
CA GLY A 47 0.68 -3.95 2.54
C GLY A 47 -0.01 -5.06 3.31
N PHE A 48 -0.49 -6.11 2.65
CA PHE A 48 -1.17 -7.24 3.28
C PHE A 48 -0.24 -8.00 4.21
N THR A 49 0.97 -8.31 3.73
CA THR A 49 1.98 -8.99 4.55
C THR A 49 2.34 -8.17 5.79
N ASP A 50 2.48 -6.85 5.65
CA ASP A 50 2.83 -5.99 6.78
C ASP A 50 1.65 -5.82 7.74
N LYS A 51 0.53 -5.30 7.25
CA LYS A 51 -0.60 -4.85 8.07
C LYS A 51 -1.49 -5.97 8.55
N CYS A 52 -1.62 -7.05 7.78
CA CYS A 52 -2.56 -8.13 8.06
C CYS A 52 -1.91 -9.42 8.56
N ILE A 53 -0.64 -9.66 8.25
CA ILE A 53 0.09 -10.85 8.74
C ILE A 53 1.01 -10.50 9.90
N LYS A 54 1.96 -9.58 9.70
CA LYS A 54 2.95 -9.24 10.74
C LYS A 54 2.33 -8.46 11.90
N GLU A 55 1.48 -7.49 11.58
CA GLU A 55 0.84 -6.64 12.58
C GLU A 55 -0.44 -7.21 13.18
N GLN A 56 -0.86 -8.43 12.81
CA GLN A 56 -2.11 -9.04 13.28
C GLN A 56 -2.23 -9.08 14.81
N LYS A 57 -1.10 -9.24 15.52
CA LYS A 57 -1.03 -9.26 16.99
C LYS A 57 -1.39 -7.94 17.65
N ARG A 58 -1.52 -6.84 16.89
CA ARG A 58 -1.82 -5.50 17.42
C ARG A 58 -3.31 -5.28 17.74
N GLY A 59 -4.22 -6.18 17.36
CA GLY A 59 -5.62 -6.12 17.79
C GLY A 59 -6.54 -7.09 17.05
N PRO A 60 -7.63 -7.58 17.69
CA PRO A 60 -8.49 -8.62 17.13
C PRO A 60 -9.25 -8.17 15.86
N HIS A 61 -9.51 -6.87 15.72
CA HIS A 61 -10.32 -6.32 14.63
C HIS A 61 -9.55 -5.86 13.39
N LYS A 62 -8.22 -6.00 13.38
CA LYS A 62 -7.41 -5.63 12.22
C LYS A 62 -7.76 -6.48 11.00
N CYS A 63 -7.65 -5.87 9.83
CA CYS A 63 -7.89 -6.52 8.54
C CYS A 63 -9.25 -7.24 8.52
N TYR A 64 -10.26 -6.55 9.04
CA TYR A 64 -11.65 -6.98 9.05
C TYR A 64 -11.92 -8.32 9.74
N ASN A 65 -11.11 -8.67 10.74
CA ASN A 65 -11.14 -9.97 11.44
C ASN A 65 -10.85 -11.18 10.52
N CYS A 66 -10.18 -10.98 9.39
CA CYS A 66 -9.87 -12.07 8.45
C CYS A 66 -8.73 -12.98 8.91
N MET A 67 -8.02 -12.64 10.00
CA MET A 67 -6.97 -13.47 10.59
C MET A 67 -5.89 -13.93 9.59
N GLY A 68 -5.53 -13.06 8.64
CA GLY A 68 -4.54 -13.35 7.60
C GLY A 68 -5.06 -14.14 6.40
N ASN A 69 -6.35 -14.47 6.33
CA ASN A 69 -6.96 -15.09 5.15
C ASN A 69 -7.10 -14.06 4.00
N LEU A 70 -6.42 -14.33 2.89
CA LEU A 70 -6.34 -13.41 1.76
C LEU A 70 -7.70 -13.20 1.08
N THR A 71 -8.42 -14.30 0.80
CA THR A 71 -9.75 -14.27 0.16
C THR A 71 -10.76 -13.45 0.96
N CYS A 72 -10.83 -13.67 2.28
CA CYS A 72 -11.68 -12.91 3.18
C CYS A 72 -11.38 -11.42 3.10
N PHE A 73 -10.09 -11.07 3.14
CA PHE A 73 -9.67 -9.68 3.15
C PHE A 73 -9.99 -8.99 1.82
N ILE A 74 -9.63 -9.60 0.69
CA ILE A 74 -9.87 -9.01 -0.63
C ILE A 74 -11.35 -8.80 -0.88
N ASN A 75 -12.22 -9.77 -0.54
CA ASN A 75 -13.67 -9.60 -0.72
C ASN A 75 -14.19 -8.37 0.06
N LYS A 76 -13.83 -8.24 1.34
CA LYS A 76 -14.27 -7.10 2.17
C LYS A 76 -13.67 -5.77 1.70
N GLN A 77 -12.38 -5.75 1.37
CA GLN A 77 -11.73 -4.54 0.87
C GLN A 77 -12.31 -4.10 -0.47
N TYR A 78 -12.60 -5.05 -1.37
CA TYR A 78 -13.21 -4.79 -2.67
C TYR A 78 -14.60 -4.16 -2.52
N GLU A 79 -15.46 -4.75 -1.67
CA GLU A 79 -16.78 -4.20 -1.36
C GLU A 79 -16.71 -2.77 -0.83
N ARG A 80 -15.81 -2.51 0.13
CA ARG A 80 -15.62 -1.17 0.70
C ARG A 80 -15.09 -0.17 -0.34
N THR A 81 -14.20 -0.60 -1.21
CA THR A 81 -13.66 0.22 -2.32
C THR A 81 -14.79 0.64 -3.27
N LEU A 82 -15.70 -0.28 -3.62
CA LEU A 82 -16.87 0.04 -4.42
C LEU A 82 -17.84 0.99 -3.70
N GLN A 83 -18.05 0.81 -2.40
CA GLN A 83 -18.88 1.72 -1.60
C GLN A 83 -18.28 3.13 -1.57
N TYR A 84 -16.96 3.24 -1.40
CA TYR A 84 -16.27 4.53 -1.43
C TYR A 84 -16.38 5.20 -2.80
N ALA A 85 -16.12 4.47 -3.88
CA ALA A 85 -16.25 4.99 -5.25
C ALA A 85 -17.67 5.47 -5.58
N ARG A 86 -18.69 4.87 -4.96
CA ARG A 86 -20.11 5.25 -5.11
C ARG A 86 -20.56 6.36 -4.16
N GLY A 87 -19.70 6.83 -3.26
CA GLY A 87 -20.05 7.79 -2.22
C GLY A 87 -20.98 7.25 -1.14
N SER A 88 -21.16 5.92 -1.05
CA SER A 88 -22.03 5.28 -0.05
C SER A 88 -21.31 4.92 1.24
N LEU A 89 -19.97 5.03 1.28
CA LEU A 89 -19.18 4.73 2.46
C LEU A 89 -19.15 5.93 3.42
N THR A 90 -19.66 5.73 4.64
CA THR A 90 -19.81 6.79 5.64
C THR A 90 -18.56 7.06 6.48
N ALA A 91 -17.66 6.07 6.60
CA ALA A 91 -16.42 6.19 7.35
C ALA A 91 -15.28 5.37 6.71
N ILE A 92 -14.13 6.03 6.55
CA ILE A 92 -12.88 5.42 6.07
C ILE A 92 -12.18 4.77 7.27
N GLY A 93 -11.88 3.48 7.16
CA GLY A 93 -11.16 2.70 8.16
C GLY A 93 -9.65 2.72 7.97
N TYR A 94 -8.94 2.14 8.95
CA TYR A 94 -7.49 1.99 8.89
C TYR A 94 -7.04 1.15 7.68
N GLU A 95 -7.75 0.08 7.35
CA GLU A 95 -7.43 -0.77 6.21
C GLU A 95 -7.60 0.01 4.89
N ASP A 96 -8.70 0.73 4.74
CA ASP A 96 -9.03 1.46 3.51
C ASP A 96 -7.90 2.40 3.07
N ILE A 97 -7.37 3.20 4.00
CA ILE A 97 -6.28 4.12 3.70
C ILE A 97 -4.97 3.42 3.28
N HIS A 98 -4.74 2.19 3.74
CA HIS A 98 -3.54 1.42 3.41
C HIS A 98 -3.69 0.65 2.10
N PHE A 99 -4.92 0.33 1.70
CA PHE A 99 -5.21 -0.57 0.58
C PHE A 99 -5.96 0.08 -0.58
N TYR A 100 -6.37 1.35 -0.46
CA TYR A 100 -6.91 2.09 -1.60
C TYR A 100 -5.84 2.42 -2.66
N PRO A 101 -6.25 2.65 -3.91
CA PRO A 101 -5.36 3.02 -5.02
C PRO A 101 -4.52 4.27 -4.72
N GLN A 102 -3.25 4.27 -5.11
CA GLN A 102 -2.37 5.44 -4.97
C GLN A 102 -2.92 6.67 -5.69
N SER A 103 -3.59 6.48 -6.83
CA SER A 103 -4.26 7.54 -7.58
C SER A 103 -5.40 8.22 -6.81
N TRP A 104 -6.08 7.51 -5.90
CA TRP A 104 -7.16 8.10 -5.09
C TRP A 104 -6.61 8.98 -3.98
N HIS A 105 -5.33 8.80 -3.68
CA HIS A 105 -4.63 9.59 -2.71
C HIS A 105 -4.03 10.84 -3.33
N VAL A 106 -4.33 11.33 -4.54
CA VAL A 106 -3.64 12.55 -5.05
C VAL A 106 -3.85 13.78 -4.14
N ALA A 107 -5.05 13.99 -3.59
CA ALA A 107 -5.26 14.99 -2.52
C ALA A 107 -4.73 14.53 -1.15
N TRP A 108 -4.66 13.21 -0.93
CA TRP A 108 -4.26 12.56 0.32
C TRP A 108 -2.74 12.30 0.44
N ILE A 109 -1.97 12.38 -0.63
CA ILE A 109 -0.50 12.28 -0.65
C ILE A 109 0.03 13.50 0.11
N ALA A 110 -0.60 14.67 -0.07
CA ALA A 110 -0.33 15.85 0.74
C ALA A 110 -0.75 15.70 2.21
N THR A 111 -1.69 14.83 2.59
CA THR A 111 -2.09 14.58 3.99
C THR A 111 -1.27 13.47 4.65
N GLN A 112 -0.98 12.38 3.94
CA GLN A 112 -0.09 11.31 4.41
C GLN A 112 1.34 11.71 4.46
N MET A 113 1.77 12.62 3.59
CA MET A 113 3.05 13.24 3.80
C MET A 113 3.10 13.90 5.18
N ARG A 114 1.99 14.33 5.81
CA ARG A 114 1.94 14.91 7.17
C ARG A 114 1.98 13.89 8.30
N ASP A 115 1.70 12.61 8.01
CA ASP A 115 1.74 11.53 8.99
C ASP A 115 3.07 10.78 8.92
N GLY A 116 3.61 10.46 10.09
CA GLY A 116 4.97 9.93 10.25
C GLY A 116 5.20 8.59 9.55
N ARG A 117 6.48 8.34 9.22
CA ARG A 117 6.92 7.07 8.58
C ARG A 117 6.73 5.88 9.52
N THR A 118 6.33 4.76 8.95
CA THR A 118 6.47 3.45 9.59
C THR A 118 7.58 2.66 8.91
N GLY A 119 8.43 2.00 9.71
CA GLY A 119 9.58 1.26 9.20
C GLY A 119 9.23 -0.20 8.98
N HIS A 120 8.80 -0.57 7.78
CA HIS A 120 8.49 -1.97 7.48
C HIS A 120 8.86 -2.38 6.06
N ALA A 121 9.80 -3.33 5.93
CA ALA A 121 10.15 -3.97 4.67
C ALA A 121 9.66 -5.42 4.67
N THR A 122 8.91 -5.82 3.63
CA THR A 122 8.32 -7.17 3.50
C THR A 122 8.76 -7.91 2.23
N HIS A 123 9.52 -7.26 1.34
CA HIS A 123 9.82 -7.75 -0.02
C HIS A 123 10.47 -9.15 -0.11
N ARG A 124 11.11 -9.65 0.96
CA ARG A 124 11.81 -10.95 0.96
C ARG A 124 11.29 -11.97 1.97
N SER A 125 10.14 -11.71 2.60
CA SER A 125 9.66 -12.61 3.65
C SER A 125 8.93 -13.83 3.07
N LEU A 126 9.03 -14.98 3.74
CA LEU A 126 8.34 -16.21 3.34
C LEU A 126 6.83 -16.04 3.32
N GLU A 127 6.30 -15.23 4.24
CA GLU A 127 4.88 -14.88 4.30
C GLU A 127 4.44 -14.20 3.01
N ARG A 128 5.23 -13.24 2.51
CA ARG A 128 4.93 -12.55 1.25
C ARG A 128 4.90 -13.51 0.07
N GLN A 129 5.88 -14.42 -0.03
CA GLN A 129 5.92 -15.40 -1.11
C GLN A 129 4.70 -16.33 -1.10
N ARG A 130 4.22 -16.73 0.08
CA ARG A 130 3.00 -17.54 0.21
C ARG A 130 1.75 -16.79 -0.23
N VAL A 131 1.58 -15.54 0.22
CA VAL A 131 0.45 -14.69 -0.18
C VAL A 131 0.47 -14.44 -1.69
N GLU A 132 1.65 -14.22 -2.26
CA GLU A 132 1.80 -14.02 -3.70
C GLU A 132 1.42 -15.28 -4.50
N ALA A 133 1.82 -16.47 -4.03
CA ALA A 133 1.43 -17.73 -4.65
C ALA A 133 -0.09 -17.98 -4.55
N GLU A 134 -0.69 -17.72 -3.39
CA GLU A 134 -2.15 -17.83 -3.19
C GLU A 134 -2.91 -16.88 -4.13
N LEU A 135 -2.48 -15.62 -4.23
CA LEU A 135 -3.09 -14.63 -5.11
C LEU A 135 -3.01 -15.04 -6.58
N LYS A 136 -1.83 -15.51 -7.03
CA LYS A 136 -1.61 -15.92 -8.43
C LYS A 136 -2.41 -17.16 -8.81
N ALA A 137 -2.77 -18.00 -7.84
CA ALA A 137 -3.58 -19.19 -8.04
C ALA A 137 -5.09 -18.92 -8.13
N ASP A 138 -5.57 -17.72 -7.79
CA ASP A 138 -6.99 -17.39 -7.79
C ASP A 138 -7.31 -16.22 -8.77
N PRO A 139 -7.79 -16.54 -9.99
CA PRO A 139 -8.16 -15.53 -11.00
C PRO A 139 -9.21 -14.54 -10.53
N LYS A 140 -10.12 -14.95 -9.63
CA LYS A 140 -11.18 -14.08 -9.12
C LYS A 140 -10.58 -13.02 -8.19
N LEU A 141 -9.67 -13.40 -7.31
CA LEU A 141 -8.94 -12.45 -6.46
C LEU A 141 -8.10 -11.49 -7.31
N MET A 142 -7.37 -12.00 -8.30
CA MET A 142 -6.58 -11.15 -9.20
C MET A 142 -7.47 -10.16 -9.98
N THR A 143 -8.64 -10.61 -10.43
CA THR A 143 -9.63 -9.74 -11.11
C THR A 143 -10.11 -8.63 -10.18
N MET A 144 -10.43 -8.93 -8.91
CA MET A 144 -10.87 -7.92 -7.95
C MET A 144 -9.79 -6.88 -7.70
N LEU A 145 -8.53 -7.29 -7.48
CA LEU A 145 -7.42 -6.35 -7.29
C LEU A 145 -7.15 -5.53 -8.56
N THR A 146 -7.17 -6.15 -9.73
CA THR A 146 -6.98 -5.46 -11.01
C THR A 146 -8.04 -4.37 -11.20
N ARG A 147 -9.31 -4.66 -10.84
CA ARG A 147 -10.40 -3.68 -10.89
C ARG A 147 -10.23 -2.56 -9.86
N MET A 148 -9.82 -2.88 -8.63
CA MET A 148 -9.57 -1.85 -7.61
C MET A 148 -8.48 -0.88 -8.05
N PHE A 149 -7.37 -1.40 -8.56
CA PHE A 149 -6.17 -0.62 -8.90
C PHE A 149 -6.10 -0.22 -10.38
N TYR A 150 -7.19 -0.37 -11.13
CA TYR A 150 -7.20 -0.18 -12.59
C TYR A 150 -6.55 1.13 -13.02
N TYR A 151 -6.91 2.24 -12.39
CA TYR A 151 -6.34 3.55 -12.70
C TYR A 151 -4.88 3.70 -12.26
N ASP A 152 -4.42 3.00 -11.22
CA ASP A 152 -3.00 3.01 -10.86
C ASP A 152 -2.16 2.36 -11.96
N PHE A 153 -2.64 1.25 -12.56
CA PHE A 153 -1.94 0.62 -13.69
C PHE A 153 -1.81 1.59 -14.87
N LEU A 154 -2.92 2.23 -15.26
CA LEU A 154 -2.93 3.12 -16.41
C LEU A 154 -2.13 4.41 -16.18
N LEU A 155 -2.37 5.10 -15.06
CA LEU A 155 -1.77 6.41 -14.78
C LEU A 155 -0.26 6.32 -14.54
N PHE A 156 0.22 5.21 -13.97
CA PHE A 156 1.64 5.01 -13.70
C PHE A 156 2.36 4.16 -14.76
N GLY A 157 1.67 3.75 -15.83
CA GLY A 157 2.26 3.02 -16.94
C GLY A 157 2.69 1.58 -16.61
N PHE A 158 2.02 0.93 -15.67
CA PHE A 158 2.23 -0.49 -15.39
C PHE A 158 1.37 -1.37 -16.30
N PRO A 159 1.88 -2.53 -16.76
CA PRO A 159 1.08 -3.48 -17.52
C PRO A 159 -0.04 -4.06 -16.65
N LEU A 160 -1.20 -4.32 -17.24
CA LEU A 160 -2.26 -5.06 -16.57
C LEU A 160 -1.82 -6.52 -16.34
N PRO A 161 -2.20 -7.15 -15.21
CA PRO A 161 -1.88 -8.55 -14.96
C PRO A 161 -2.54 -9.49 -15.98
N GLU A 162 -1.82 -10.52 -16.39
CA GLU A 162 -2.43 -11.63 -17.14
C GLU A 162 -3.28 -12.47 -16.19
N ILE A 163 -4.58 -12.55 -16.46
CA ILE A 163 -5.53 -13.33 -15.67
C ILE A 163 -5.86 -14.58 -16.46
N GLN A 164 -5.44 -15.74 -15.94
CA GLN A 164 -5.76 -17.03 -16.53
C GLN A 164 -7.27 -17.29 -16.37
N SER A 165 -7.95 -17.56 -17.49
CA SER A 165 -9.37 -17.88 -17.56
C SER A 165 -9.68 -19.29 -17.10
#